data_AF-A0A822FPD5-F1
#
_entry.id   AF-A0A822FPD5-F1
#
_cell.length_a   1.000
_cell.length_b   1.000
_cell.length_c   1.000
_cell.angle_alpha   90.00
_cell.angle_beta   90.00
_cell.angle_gamma   90.00
#
_symmetry.space_group_name_H-M   'P 1'
#
loop_
_entity.id
_entity.type
_entity.pdbx_description
1 polymer ?
#
loop_
_entity_poly.entity_id
_entity_poly.type
_entity_poly.pdbx_seq_one_letter_code
_entity_poly.pdbx_strand_id
1 'polypeptide(L)' 'EIKRIAEGSYQKKGGYKDGIRGKGYIVNALEAALWAFWSDNDSFEQGVLAAVNLGDDTDTTAAIYGQLAGAYYGYKNLPK' A
#
# COMPACT_ATOMS: atom_id res chain seq x y z
N GLU A 1 -12.02 -12.60 4.46
CA GLU A 1 -10.96 -11.90 3.72
C GLU A 1 -10.33 -10.78 4.55
N ILE A 2 -11.12 -9.81 5.01
CA ILE A 2 -10.69 -8.76 5.96
C ILE A 2 -9.93 -9.32 7.17
N LYS A 3 -10.40 -10.43 7.77
CA LYS A 3 -9.71 -11.09 8.89
C LYS A 3 -8.25 -11.43 8.57
N ARG A 4 -7.94 -11.92 7.36
CA ARG A 4 -6.55 -12.24 6.95
C ARG A 4 -5.68 -10.99 6.88
N ILE A 5 -6.25 -9.90 6.37
CA ILE A 5 -5.56 -8.59 6.29
C ILE A 5 -5.26 -8.09 7.70
N ALA A 6 -6.25 -8.14 8.60
CA ALA A 6 -6.07 -7.78 10.00
C ALA A 6 -5.03 -8.66 10.72
N GLU A 7 -4.90 -9.93 10.30
CA GLU A 7 -3.89 -10.87 10.78
C GLU A 7 -2.51 -10.70 10.10
N GLY A 8 -2.34 -9.71 9.21
CA GLY A 8 -1.04 -9.36 8.62
C GLY A 8 -0.74 -10.02 7.28
N SER A 9 -1.73 -10.44 6.50
CA SER A 9 -1.50 -11.07 5.18
C SER A 9 -0.74 -10.18 4.18
N TYR A 10 -0.69 -8.87 4.43
CA TYR A 10 0.08 -7.88 3.68
C TYR A 10 1.58 -7.86 4.03
N GLN A 11 2.05 -8.55 5.06
CA GLN A 11 3.46 -8.50 5.52
C GLN A 11 4.35 -9.47 4.73
N LYS A 12 4.41 -9.27 3.41
CA LYS A 12 5.12 -10.16 2.47
C LYS A 12 6.25 -9.42 1.78
N LYS A 13 7.48 -9.94 1.83
CA LYS A 13 8.65 -9.24 1.26
C LYS A 13 8.59 -9.07 -0.26
N GLY A 14 8.00 -10.02 -0.98
CA GLY A 14 8.00 -10.06 -2.44
C GLY A 14 6.84 -9.34 -3.12
N GLY A 15 5.90 -8.75 -2.39
CA GLY A 15 4.76 -8.01 -2.93
C GLY A 15 4.02 -8.79 -4.01
N TYR A 16 4.10 -8.32 -5.27
CA TYR A 16 3.51 -8.99 -6.43
C TYR A 16 3.95 -10.46 -6.56
N LYS A 17 5.20 -10.80 -6.26
CA LYS A 17 5.68 -12.20 -6.33
C LYS A 17 5.01 -13.10 -5.29
N ASP A 18 4.62 -12.54 -4.14
CA ASP A 18 4.01 -13.28 -3.04
C ASP A 18 2.47 -13.17 -3.03
N GLY A 19 1.88 -12.71 -4.14
CA GLY A 19 0.44 -12.70 -4.36
C GLY A 19 -0.30 -11.44 -3.91
N ILE A 20 0.39 -10.36 -3.53
CA ILE A 20 -0.26 -9.06 -3.29
C ILE A 20 -0.71 -8.49 -4.64
N ARG A 21 -1.99 -8.13 -4.76
CA ARG A 21 -2.58 -7.60 -6.00
C ARG A 21 -3.51 -6.44 -5.66
N GLY A 22 -3.36 -5.32 -6.32
CA GLY A 22 -4.26 -4.17 -6.18
C GLY A 22 -5.37 -4.24 -7.22
N LYS A 23 -6.17 -5.31 -7.29
CA LYS A 23 -7.26 -5.40 -8.30
C LYS A 23 -8.42 -4.46 -7.96
N GLY A 24 -9.34 -4.24 -8.91
CA GLY A 24 -10.56 -3.42 -8.74
C GLY A 24 -11.59 -3.89 -7.69
N TYR A 25 -11.24 -4.84 -6.83
CA TYR A 25 -12.01 -5.18 -5.64
C TYR A 25 -11.33 -4.57 -4.41
N ILE A 26 -12.08 -3.76 -3.67
CA ILE A 26 -11.53 -2.88 -2.62
C ILE A 26 -10.71 -3.61 -1.55
N VAL A 27 -11.03 -4.86 -1.24
CA VAL A 27 -10.28 -5.65 -0.23
C VAL A 27 -8.86 -5.96 -0.72
N ASN A 28 -8.69 -6.19 -2.02
CA ASN A 28 -7.39 -6.39 -2.64
C ASN A 28 -6.58 -5.07 -2.66
N ALA A 29 -7.22 -3.96 -3.04
CA ALA A 29 -6.59 -2.63 -3.00
C ALA A 29 -6.16 -2.23 -1.56
N LEU A 30 -6.97 -2.57 -0.54
CA LEU A 30 -6.61 -2.35 0.86
C LEU A 30 -5.41 -3.19 1.29
N GLU A 31 -5.37 -4.48 0.95
CA GLU A 31 -4.21 -5.34 1.24
C GLU A 31 -2.94 -4.83 0.56
N ALA A 32 -3.05 -4.39 -0.70
CA ALA A 32 -1.96 -3.80 -1.47
C ALA A 32 -1.45 -2.48 -0.85
N ALA A 33 -2.34 -1.59 -0.44
CA ALA A 33 -1.97 -0.33 0.20
C ALA A 33 -1.29 -0.54 1.56
N LEU A 34 -1.77 -1.51 2.35
CA LEU A 34 -1.14 -1.88 3.62
C LEU A 34 0.22 -2.54 3.41
N TRP A 35 0.38 -3.34 2.35
CA TRP A 35 1.70 -3.88 1.96
C TRP A 35 2.66 -2.75 1.64
N ALA A 36 2.24 -1.79 0.81
CA ALA A 36 3.06 -0.65 0.43
C ALA A 36 3.49 0.15 1.66
N PHE A 37 2.56 0.48 2.56
CA PHE A 37 2.82 1.16 3.83
C PHE A 37 3.76 0.37 4.76
N TRP A 38 3.59 -0.95 4.87
CA TRP A 38 4.48 -1.79 5.67
C TRP A 38 5.90 -1.89 5.10
N SER A 39 6.06 -1.76 3.78
CA SER A 39 7.33 -1.88 3.06
C SER A 39 7.99 -0.54 2.69
N ASP A 40 7.42 0.58 3.13
CA ASP A 40 7.80 1.92 2.68
C ASP A 40 9.15 2.44 3.22
N ASN A 41 9.79 1.66 4.11
CA ASN A 41 11.07 1.98 4.76
C ASN A 41 11.09 3.39 5.38
N ASP A 42 10.02 3.77 6.09
CA ASP A 42 9.88 5.08 6.74
C ASP A 42 9.94 6.26 5.74
N SER A 43 9.53 6.04 4.49
CA SER A 43 9.53 7.04 3.43
C SER A 43 8.22 7.06 2.64
N PHE A 44 7.51 8.19 2.70
CA PHE A 44 6.30 8.38 1.91
C PHE A 44 6.54 8.12 0.41
N GLU A 45 7.67 8.61 -0.11
CA GLU A 45 8.05 8.49 -1.51
C GLU A 45 8.27 7.03 -1.92
N GLN A 46 8.98 6.25 -1.10
CA GLN A 46 9.19 4.84 -1.40
C GLN A 46 7.88 4.05 -1.36
N GLY A 47 7.02 4.30 -0.37
CA GLY A 47 5.75 3.59 -0.28
C GLY A 47 4.77 3.97 -1.38
N VAL A 48 4.70 5.24 -1.82
CA VAL A 48 3.81 5.62 -2.92
C VAL A 48 4.30 5.01 -4.23
N LEU A 49 5.63 4.96 -4.45
CA LEU A 49 6.22 4.26 -5.58
C LEU A 49 5.95 2.76 -5.51
N ALA A 50 5.99 2.14 -4.33
CA ALA A 50 5.64 0.74 -4.15
C ALA A 50 4.17 0.46 -4.48
N ALA A 51 3.25 1.30 -3.98
CA ALA A 51 1.82 1.21 -4.26
C ALA A 51 1.52 1.35 -5.77
N VAL A 52 2.17 2.29 -6.44
CA VAL A 52 1.99 2.52 -7.88
C VAL A 52 2.62 1.39 -8.71
N ASN A 53 3.82 0.96 -8.37
CA ASN A 53 4.53 -0.08 -9.13
C ASN A 53 3.98 -1.50 -8.90
N LEU A 54 3.09 -1.69 -7.92
CA LEU A 54 2.36 -2.95 -7.78
C LEU A 54 1.45 -3.21 -9.00
N GLY A 55 1.04 -2.14 -9.70
CA GLY A 55 0.17 -2.21 -10.88
C GLY A 55 -1.28 -2.52 -10.54
N ASP A 56 -2.00 -3.09 -11.51
CA ASP A 56 -3.44 -3.33 -11.48
C ASP A 56 -4.25 -2.01 -11.37
N ASP A 57 -5.01 -1.82 -10.28
CA ASP A 57 -5.80 -0.62 -9.95
C ASP A 57 -4.95 0.36 -9.14
N THR A 58 -4.09 1.03 -9.90
CA THR A 58 -3.00 1.83 -9.39
C THR A 58 -3.46 3.09 -8.65
N ASP A 59 -4.47 3.79 -9.20
CA ASP A 59 -5.02 5.01 -8.63
C ASP A 59 -5.75 4.73 -7.32
N THR A 60 -6.54 3.65 -7.24
CA THR A 60 -7.20 3.26 -5.99
C THR A 60 -6.20 2.87 -4.92
N THR A 61 -5.22 2.03 -5.26
CA THR A 61 -4.21 1.55 -4.31
C THR A 61 -3.35 2.71 -3.78
N ALA A 62 -2.88 3.59 -4.67
CA ALA A 62 -2.08 4.75 -4.30
C ALA A 62 -2.89 5.77 -3.48
N ALA A 63 -4.18 5.96 -3.76
CA ALA A 63 -5.04 6.84 -3.00
C ALA A 63 -5.28 6.33 -1.56
N ILE A 64 -5.45 5.02 -1.36
CA ILE A 64 -5.58 4.43 -0.02
C ILE A 64 -4.26 4.57 0.74
N TYR A 65 -3.13 4.22 0.10
CA TYR A 65 -1.80 4.40 0.68
C TYR A 65 -1.58 5.87 1.09
N GLY A 66 -1.90 6.81 0.20
CA GLY A 66 -1.70 8.25 0.45
C GLY A 66 -2.48 8.77 1.66
N GLN A 67 -3.68 8.24 1.91
CA GLN A 67 -4.44 8.58 3.12
C GLN A 67 -3.76 8.05 4.40
N LEU A 68 -3.31 6.79 4.39
CA LEU A 68 -2.64 6.17 5.54
C LEU A 68 -1.29 6.83 5.82
N ALA A 69 -0.43 6.89 4.81
CA ALA A 69 0.90 7.46 4.89
C ALA A 69 0.84 8.97 5.12
N GLY A 70 -0.11 9.68 4.52
CA GLY A 70 -0.31 11.11 4.76
C GLY A 70 -0.73 11.41 6.20
N ALA A 71 -1.55 10.57 6.82
CA ALA A 71 -1.89 10.69 8.24
C ALA A 71 -0.70 10.36 9.16
N TYR A 72 0.14 9.39 8.76
CA TYR A 72 1.32 8.96 9.53
C TYR A 72 2.49 9.96 9.44
N TYR A 73 2.91 10.31 8.22
CA TYR A 73 4.02 11.22 7.97
C TYR A 73 3.63 12.68 8.15
N GLY A 74 2.36 13.04 7.94
CA GLY A 74 1.87 14.41 8.00
C GLY A 74 2.18 15.23 6.75
N TYR A 75 1.29 16.18 6.42
CA TYR A 75 1.34 16.97 5.18
C TYR A 75 2.68 17.67 4.91
N LYS A 76 3.34 18.19 5.96
CA LYS A 76 4.61 18.93 5.81
C LYS A 76 5.79 18.05 5.40
N ASN A 77 5.68 16.73 5.56
CA ASN A 77 6.73 15.77 5.25
C ASN A 77 6.52 15.06 3.91
N LEU A 78 5.52 15.48 3.12
CA LEU A 78 5.34 14.96 1.77
C LEU A 78 6.40 15.55 0.81
N PRO A 79 6.92 14.76 -0.14
CA PRO A 79 7.81 15.25 -1.20
C PRO A 79 7.18 16.42 -1.98
N LYS A 80 8.02 17.35 -2.45
CA LYS A 80 7.59 18.53 -3.22
C LYS A 80 7.66 18.32 -4.72
#